data_AF-A0A9P6PQF8-F1
#
_entry.id   AF-A0A9P6PQF8-F1
#
_cell.length_a   1.000
_cell.length_b   1.000
_cell.length_c   1.000
_cell.angle_alpha   90.00
_cell.angle_beta   90.00
_cell.angle_gamma   90.00
#
_symmetry.space_group_name_H-M   'P 1'
#
loop_
_entity.id
_entity.type
_entity.pdbx_description
1 polymer ?
#
loop_
_entity_poly.entity_id
_entity_poly.type
_entity_poly.pdbx_seq_one_letter_code
_entity_poly.pdbx_strand_id
1 'polypeptide(L)'
;MPGFGGSDCSLLSCGSPLTDPSQRPTAPAGGACTTCDDGFGGFNCNVCQSDTGCQAKPPSRSSFLGDESMVCNKEPEVFHNAFMSCAVRAPELTGFFPGEYTLTVDLNPVNKSVDAQLWLGQAEQFYCHIPDCTLATTEQNGVVKTKWECPVLQCKCLTPSLMCGGIPGPVITLGETIDSLKGPFSLTCPHGSTDCDFFIDDLSGFFPTGLKMVECDLGECVFPSEIQSTISTVETTMAPGVIACLAILGALILFLIVVCAIAKRNQLVLSRTPYTLNTEAASLEFRNVGYTLNKDGLQILKGISGSAPAGVVLAVMGPSGAGKSTLVDILAGKRKDGKVSGQILLNGKQVHESDIRRAVGFVDQEDTLPPTQTVYEAVLFSAMLRLPEAMPIYRVHERVAEVIEMLGLTHCSNRRIGNVTSRGISGGEKRRVSIALELITRPPILILDEPTSGLDSYSAHMVVQQLCKLAASKTTTVIMTIHQPRSDIFY
;
A
#
# COMPACT_ATOMS: atom_id res chain seq x y z
N MET A 1 18.32 -42.77 17.25
CA MET A 1 17.39 -42.96 16.11
C MET A 1 16.01 -43.23 16.69
N PRO A 2 14.92 -42.74 16.09
CA PRO A 2 13.59 -42.68 16.72
C PRO A 2 12.90 -44.03 17.04
N GLY A 3 13.50 -45.17 16.66
CA GLY A 3 13.10 -46.52 17.08
C GLY A 3 14.00 -47.20 18.13
N PHE A 4 15.10 -46.56 18.54
CA PHE A 4 16.12 -47.17 19.40
C PHE A 4 16.20 -46.51 20.76
N GLY A 5 16.27 -47.32 21.81
CA GLY A 5 16.67 -46.89 23.13
C GLY A 5 17.83 -47.73 23.66
N GLY A 6 18.37 -47.32 24.82
CA GLY A 6 19.62 -47.88 25.35
C GLY A 6 20.88 -47.27 24.72
N SER A 7 22.02 -47.50 25.36
CA SER A 7 23.31 -46.91 24.98
C SER A 7 23.92 -47.49 23.70
N ASP A 8 23.44 -48.65 23.25
CA ASP A 8 23.96 -49.44 22.13
C ASP A 8 22.93 -49.67 21.02
N CYS A 9 21.76 -49.01 21.11
CA CYS A 9 20.65 -49.18 20.16
C CYS A 9 20.18 -50.65 20.06
N SER A 10 20.29 -51.43 21.14
CA SER A 10 19.83 -52.83 21.17
C SER A 10 18.42 -53.02 21.74
N LEU A 11 17.81 -51.94 22.26
CA LEU A 11 16.51 -51.97 22.92
C LEU A 11 15.43 -51.27 22.07
N LEU A 12 14.24 -51.86 22.08
CA LEU A 12 13.05 -51.29 21.45
C LEU A 12 12.64 -50.01 22.19
N SER A 13 12.65 -48.86 21.52
CA SER A 13 12.10 -47.62 22.11
C SER A 13 10.58 -47.64 22.02
N CYS A 14 9.92 -47.46 23.16
CA CYS A 14 8.47 -47.43 23.32
C CYS A 14 7.98 -46.03 23.68
N GLY A 15 6.76 -45.67 23.27
CA GLY A 15 6.04 -44.49 23.73
C GLY A 15 6.01 -43.34 22.73
N SER A 16 5.27 -42.29 23.09
CA SER A 16 4.92 -41.21 22.17
C SER A 16 6.16 -40.48 21.63
N PRO A 17 6.15 -40.08 20.34
CA PRO A 17 7.18 -39.24 19.77
C PRO A 17 7.31 -37.88 20.46
N LEU A 18 6.27 -37.44 21.18
CA LEU A 18 6.26 -36.18 21.94
C LEU A 18 7.09 -36.24 23.23
N THR A 19 7.49 -37.44 23.66
CA THR A 19 8.42 -37.63 24.76
C THR A 19 9.85 -37.51 24.25
N ASP A 20 10.69 -36.78 24.97
CA ASP A 20 12.12 -36.68 24.67
C ASP A 20 12.71 -38.09 24.47
N PRO A 21 13.47 -38.34 23.38
CA PRO A 21 14.00 -39.66 23.07
C PRO A 21 14.78 -40.32 24.22
N SER A 22 15.46 -39.53 25.07
CA SER A 22 16.20 -40.05 26.23
C SER A 22 15.32 -40.54 27.38
N GLN A 23 14.05 -40.14 27.39
CA GLN A 23 13.08 -40.44 28.44
C GLN A 23 12.06 -41.51 28.00
N ARG A 24 12.13 -41.98 26.76
CA ARG A 24 11.23 -43.01 26.26
C ARG A 24 11.51 -44.36 26.94
N PRO A 25 10.48 -45.05 27.45
CA PRO A 25 10.62 -46.41 27.94
C PRO A 25 11.26 -47.32 26.90
N THR A 26 12.02 -48.31 27.35
CA THR A 26 12.61 -49.31 26.47
C THR A 26 12.13 -50.70 26.83
N ALA A 27 11.93 -51.54 25.83
CA ALA A 27 11.67 -52.96 26.01
C ALA A 27 12.92 -53.79 25.64
N PRO A 28 13.20 -54.88 26.38
CA PRO A 28 14.29 -55.80 26.04
C PRO A 28 14.08 -56.44 24.67
N ALA A 29 15.17 -56.87 24.02
CA ALA A 29 15.11 -57.57 22.73
C ALA A 29 14.17 -58.79 22.81
N GLY A 30 13.19 -58.87 21.91
CA GLY A 30 12.15 -59.90 21.93
C GLY A 30 10.94 -59.59 22.83
N GLY A 31 10.92 -58.44 23.50
CA GLY A 31 9.79 -57.95 24.29
C GLY A 31 8.90 -56.99 23.50
N ALA A 32 7.68 -56.76 24.01
CA ALA A 32 6.70 -55.83 23.43
C ALA A 32 6.56 -54.56 24.29
N CYS A 33 6.16 -53.45 23.68
CA CYS A 33 5.73 -52.26 24.42
C CYS A 33 4.42 -52.56 25.16
N THR A 34 4.47 -52.65 26.50
CA THR A 34 3.32 -53.09 27.32
C THR A 34 2.33 -51.97 27.64
N THR A 35 2.77 -50.71 27.61
CA THR A 35 1.94 -49.54 27.90
C THR A 35 2.28 -48.40 26.95
N CYS A 36 1.28 -47.90 26.22
CA CYS A 36 1.41 -46.71 25.38
C CYS A 36 0.94 -45.46 26.15
N ASP A 37 1.47 -44.29 25.78
CA ASP A 37 0.91 -43.00 26.22
C ASP A 37 -0.54 -42.86 25.70
N ASP A 38 -1.39 -42.16 26.44
CA ASP A 38 -2.79 -41.96 26.06
C ASP A 38 -2.89 -41.33 24.66
N GLY A 39 -3.69 -41.94 23.78
CA GLY A 39 -3.86 -41.51 22.39
C GLY A 39 -2.70 -41.87 21.46
N PHE A 40 -1.79 -42.78 21.85
CA PHE A 40 -0.77 -43.39 20.99
C PHE A 40 -0.89 -44.93 20.96
N GLY A 41 -0.42 -45.53 19.86
CA GLY A 41 -0.53 -46.95 19.56
C GLY A 41 0.50 -47.41 18.52
N GLY A 42 0.22 -48.53 17.85
CA GLY A 42 1.16 -49.21 16.95
C GLY A 42 2.22 -50.03 17.69
N PHE A 43 3.08 -50.74 16.94
CA PHE A 43 4.06 -51.68 17.50
C PHE A 43 5.00 -51.05 18.55
N ASN A 44 5.43 -49.80 18.32
CA ASN A 44 6.32 -49.05 19.22
C ASN A 44 5.59 -48.04 20.13
N CYS A 45 4.24 -48.01 20.14
CA CYS A 45 3.46 -46.94 20.81
C CYS A 45 3.80 -45.51 20.31
N ASN A 46 4.26 -45.36 19.07
CA ASN A 46 4.68 -44.08 18.47
C ASN A 46 3.72 -43.55 17.40
N VAL A 47 2.68 -44.31 17.04
CA VAL A 47 1.67 -43.91 16.07
C VAL A 47 0.54 -43.17 16.82
N CYS A 48 0.27 -41.91 16.49
CA CYS A 48 -0.85 -41.20 17.11
C CYS A 48 -2.17 -41.90 16.77
N GLN A 49 -3.13 -41.92 17.69
CA GLN A 49 -4.45 -42.55 17.54
C GLN A 49 -5.59 -41.55 17.68
N SER A 50 -5.35 -40.43 18.37
CA SER A 50 -6.34 -39.39 18.59
C SER A 50 -5.68 -38.02 18.73
N ASP A 51 -6.45 -36.98 18.42
CA ASP A 51 -6.06 -35.59 18.65
C ASP A 51 -5.72 -35.33 20.11
N THR A 52 -6.45 -35.95 21.04
CA THR A 52 -6.19 -35.83 22.48
C THR A 52 -4.79 -36.31 22.86
N GLY A 53 -4.28 -37.34 22.20
CA GLY A 53 -2.89 -37.81 22.40
C GLY A 53 -1.88 -36.78 21.92
N CYS A 54 -2.08 -36.23 20.72
CA CYS A 54 -1.23 -35.16 20.19
C CYS A 54 -1.25 -33.88 21.03
N GLN A 55 -2.33 -33.65 21.79
CA GLN A 55 -2.50 -32.49 22.65
C GLN A 55 -2.02 -32.70 24.10
N ALA A 56 -1.67 -33.93 24.46
CA ALA A 56 -1.31 -34.31 25.83
C ALA A 56 0.02 -33.71 26.31
N LYS A 57 0.91 -33.28 25.40
CA LYS A 57 2.17 -32.59 25.71
C LYS A 57 2.33 -31.35 24.82
N PRO A 58 2.81 -30.22 25.37
CA PRO A 58 2.96 -28.99 24.59
C PRO A 58 3.99 -29.19 23.46
N PRO A 59 3.69 -28.66 22.27
CA PRO A 59 3.82 -27.23 22.09
C PRO A 59 2.49 -26.61 21.65
N SER A 60 1.95 -25.70 22.45
CA SER A 60 1.12 -24.64 21.88
C SER A 60 2.05 -23.69 21.15
N ARG A 61 1.99 -23.70 19.81
CA ARG A 61 2.69 -22.71 19.00
C ARG A 61 1.86 -21.43 19.05
N SER A 62 2.40 -20.37 19.62
CA SER A 62 1.75 -19.06 19.58
C SER A 62 1.89 -18.48 18.16
N SER A 63 0.78 -18.46 17.43
CA SER A 63 0.66 -17.79 16.13
C SER A 63 0.01 -16.42 16.32
N PHE A 64 0.27 -15.50 15.39
CA PHE A 64 -0.40 -14.19 15.33
C PHE A 64 -1.93 -14.32 15.16
N LEU A 65 -2.42 -15.50 14.78
CA LEU A 65 -3.82 -15.84 14.56
C LEU A 65 -4.48 -16.61 15.74
N GLY A 66 -3.72 -16.96 16.79
CA GLY A 66 -4.20 -17.73 17.94
C GLY A 66 -3.24 -18.86 18.32
N ASP A 67 -3.45 -19.46 19.49
CA ASP A 67 -2.73 -20.68 19.89
C ASP A 67 -3.28 -21.87 19.10
N GLU A 68 -2.42 -22.56 18.36
CA GLU A 68 -2.77 -23.79 17.66
C GLU A 68 -2.37 -25.01 18.48
N SER A 69 -3.24 -26.02 18.50
CA SER A 69 -2.97 -27.34 19.08
C SER A 69 -2.76 -28.37 17.98
N MET A 70 -1.84 -29.30 18.19
CA MET A 70 -1.59 -30.39 17.24
C MET A 70 -2.82 -31.29 17.10
N VAL A 71 -2.99 -31.87 15.92
CA VAL A 71 -4.00 -32.88 15.59
C VAL A 71 -3.31 -34.15 15.11
N CYS A 72 -3.97 -35.29 15.28
CA CYS A 72 -3.48 -36.57 14.78
C CYS A 72 -3.88 -36.74 13.32
N ASN A 73 -2.92 -36.58 12.41
CA ASN A 73 -3.11 -36.85 11.00
C ASN A 73 -2.94 -38.36 10.75
N LYS A 74 -4.00 -39.01 10.25
CA LYS A 74 -4.06 -40.43 9.89
C LYS A 74 -3.96 -40.67 8.38
N GLU A 75 -3.96 -39.60 7.57
CA GLU A 75 -3.84 -39.70 6.13
C GLU A 75 -2.39 -39.96 5.72
N PRO A 76 -2.15 -40.59 4.55
CA PRO A 76 -0.82 -41.00 4.13
C PRO A 76 0.06 -39.83 3.64
N GLU A 77 -0.43 -38.60 3.54
CA GLU A 77 0.43 -37.41 3.44
C GLU A 77 1.07 -37.10 4.77
N VAL A 78 2.39 -36.92 4.73
CA VAL A 78 3.20 -36.62 5.90
C VAL A 78 3.76 -35.22 5.78
N PHE A 79 3.62 -34.43 6.84
CA PHE A 79 4.04 -33.03 6.87
C PHE A 79 5.25 -32.80 7.77
N HIS A 80 5.42 -33.59 8.84
CA HIS A 80 6.52 -33.39 9.78
C HIS A 80 7.30 -34.67 10.07
N ASN A 81 6.66 -35.65 10.71
CA ASN A 81 7.23 -36.96 10.97
C ASN A 81 6.11 -37.94 11.33
N ALA A 82 5.84 -38.90 10.44
CA ALA A 82 4.84 -39.95 10.66
C ALA A 82 5.47 -41.28 10.99
N PHE A 83 4.79 -42.02 11.86
CA PHE A 83 5.13 -43.40 12.18
C PHE A 83 4.06 -44.31 11.63
N MET A 84 4.47 -45.45 11.10
CA MET A 84 3.60 -46.44 10.52
C MET A 84 3.99 -47.85 10.99
N SER A 85 2.98 -48.67 11.28
CA SER A 85 3.15 -50.07 11.67
C SER A 85 2.21 -50.92 10.82
N CYS A 86 2.73 -51.89 10.08
CA CYS A 86 1.94 -52.75 9.20
C CYS A 86 2.30 -54.22 9.35
N ALA A 87 1.32 -55.09 9.14
CA ALA A 87 1.59 -56.50 8.94
C ALA A 87 2.15 -56.71 7.51
N VAL A 88 3.17 -57.55 7.36
CA VAL A 88 3.76 -57.89 6.06
C VAL A 88 3.25 -59.24 5.60
N ARG A 89 2.63 -59.29 4.42
CA ARG A 89 2.15 -60.53 3.81
C ARG A 89 3.10 -60.97 2.70
N ALA A 90 4.10 -61.77 3.07
CA ALA A 90 5.10 -62.31 2.15
C ALA A 90 5.12 -63.86 2.20
N PRO A 91 4.25 -64.54 1.42
CA PRO A 91 4.20 -66.00 1.39
C PRO A 91 5.55 -66.68 1.10
N GLU A 92 6.38 -66.02 0.29
CA GLU A 92 7.72 -66.47 -0.06
C GLU A 92 8.65 -66.47 1.16
N LEU A 93 8.53 -65.49 2.06
CA LEU A 93 9.29 -65.44 3.31
C LEU A 93 8.77 -66.44 4.33
N THR A 94 7.45 -66.60 4.43
CA THR A 94 6.81 -67.54 5.38
C THR A 94 7.26 -68.98 5.14
N GLY A 95 7.62 -69.35 3.90
CA GLY A 95 8.14 -70.67 3.56
C GLY A 95 9.51 -70.98 4.16
N PHE A 96 10.38 -69.98 4.32
CA PHE A 96 11.73 -70.14 4.89
C PHE A 96 11.78 -69.79 6.38
N PHE A 97 11.00 -68.78 6.77
CA PHE A 97 10.94 -68.27 8.13
C PHE A 97 9.46 -68.15 8.53
N PRO A 98 8.88 -69.16 9.18
CA PRO A 98 7.48 -69.12 9.57
C PRO A 98 7.27 -68.17 10.76
N GLY A 99 6.28 -67.29 10.65
CA GLY A 99 5.86 -66.41 11.75
C GLY A 99 5.10 -65.18 11.27
N GLU A 100 4.79 -64.29 12.21
CA GLU A 100 4.13 -63.01 11.94
C GLU A 100 5.16 -61.91 11.73
N TYR A 101 4.98 -61.17 10.65
CA TYR A 101 5.88 -60.10 10.24
C TYR A 101 5.25 -58.75 10.46
N THR A 102 5.97 -57.87 11.14
CA THR A 102 5.59 -56.46 11.28
C THR A 102 6.67 -55.61 10.64
N LEU A 103 6.29 -54.65 9.81
CA LEU A 103 7.19 -53.61 9.34
C LEU A 103 6.80 -52.30 10.04
N THR A 104 7.78 -51.68 10.70
CA THR A 104 7.63 -50.34 11.26
C THR A 104 8.41 -49.35 10.42
N VAL A 105 7.81 -48.21 10.12
CA VAL A 105 8.36 -47.20 9.21
C VAL A 105 8.25 -45.81 9.85
N ASP A 106 9.35 -45.06 9.88
CA ASP A 106 9.39 -43.62 10.16
C ASP A 106 9.55 -42.87 8.83
N LEU A 107 8.64 -41.94 8.60
CA LEU A 107 8.52 -41.15 7.38
C LEU A 107 8.78 -39.69 7.73
N ASN A 108 9.93 -39.17 7.33
CA ASN A 108 10.34 -37.82 7.71
C ASN A 108 10.60 -36.93 6.47
N PRO A 109 9.62 -36.12 6.05
CA PRO A 109 9.78 -35.22 4.90
C PRO A 109 10.76 -34.08 5.18
N VAL A 110 10.94 -33.69 6.44
CA VAL A 110 11.85 -32.61 6.85
C VAL A 110 13.31 -33.02 6.69
N ASN A 111 13.64 -34.23 7.14
CA ASN A 111 14.97 -34.82 7.00
C ASN A 111 15.16 -35.54 5.66
N LYS A 112 14.10 -35.64 4.85
CA LYS A 112 14.07 -36.38 3.58
C LYS A 112 14.55 -37.82 3.75
N SER A 113 14.06 -38.49 4.79
CA SER A 113 14.48 -39.85 5.13
C SER A 113 13.28 -40.73 5.40
N VAL A 114 13.43 -42.00 5.04
CA VAL A 114 12.56 -43.10 5.46
C VAL A 114 13.41 -44.09 6.24
N ASP A 115 12.94 -44.51 7.40
CA ASP A 115 13.60 -45.49 8.24
C ASP A 115 12.67 -46.69 8.41
N ALA A 116 13.11 -47.90 8.07
CA ALA A 116 12.26 -49.09 8.07
C ALA A 116 12.89 -50.25 8.85
N GLN A 117 12.09 -50.94 9.65
CA GLN A 117 12.52 -52.10 10.45
C GLN A 117 11.57 -53.28 10.25
N LEU A 118 12.13 -54.47 10.00
CA LEU A 118 11.35 -55.70 9.90
C LEU A 118 11.48 -56.53 11.18
N TRP A 119 10.33 -56.89 11.73
CA TRP A 119 10.17 -57.69 12.92
C TRP A 119 9.57 -59.05 12.57
N LEU A 120 10.08 -60.11 13.20
CA LEU A 120 9.47 -61.43 13.21
C LEU A 120 9.02 -61.73 14.65
N GLY A 121 7.71 -61.71 14.88
CA GLY A 121 7.13 -61.63 16.22
C GLY A 121 7.59 -60.33 16.91
N GLN A 122 8.39 -60.46 17.97
CA GLN A 122 8.93 -59.33 18.75
C GLN A 122 10.45 -59.14 18.56
N ALA A 123 11.06 -59.88 17.62
CA ALA A 123 12.50 -59.83 17.36
C ALA A 123 12.79 -59.09 16.06
N GLU A 124 13.57 -58.01 16.14
CA GLU A 124 14.06 -57.28 14.97
C GLU A 124 14.98 -58.18 14.14
N GLN A 125 14.77 -58.19 12.83
CA GLN A 125 15.59 -58.97 11.90
C GLN A 125 16.62 -58.09 11.23
N PHE A 126 16.17 -56.98 10.63
CA PHE A 126 17.03 -56.00 9.98
C PHE A 126 16.41 -54.61 10.02
N TYR A 127 17.26 -53.61 9.81
CA TYR A 127 16.89 -52.20 9.72
C TYR A 127 17.47 -51.58 8.45
N CYS A 128 16.76 -50.63 7.86
CA CYS A 128 17.19 -49.86 6.71
C CYS A 128 17.05 -48.36 6.97
N HIS A 129 18.14 -47.62 6.74
CA HIS A 129 18.13 -46.17 6.64
C HIS A 129 18.08 -45.77 5.16
N ILE A 130 17.09 -44.96 4.79
CA ILE A 130 16.80 -44.62 3.40
C ILE A 130 16.79 -43.09 3.26
N PRO A 131 17.92 -42.47 2.89
CA PRO A 131 18.02 -41.01 2.77
C PRO A 131 17.57 -40.50 1.39
N ASP A 132 17.59 -39.17 1.23
CA ASP A 132 17.33 -38.44 -0.01
C ASP A 132 15.97 -38.73 -0.65
N CYS A 133 14.96 -38.94 0.20
CA CYS A 133 13.62 -39.29 -0.21
C CYS A 133 12.79 -38.08 -0.65
N THR A 134 11.91 -38.30 -1.63
CA THR A 134 10.88 -37.36 -2.06
C THR A 134 9.49 -37.95 -1.90
N LEU A 135 8.58 -37.20 -1.27
CA LEU A 135 7.16 -37.52 -1.17
C LEU A 135 6.38 -36.79 -2.28
N ALA A 136 5.58 -37.53 -3.04
CA ALA A 136 4.65 -37.00 -4.02
C ALA A 136 3.24 -37.55 -3.78
N THR A 137 2.23 -36.69 -3.91
CA THR A 137 0.82 -37.10 -3.90
C THR A 137 0.28 -37.01 -5.33
N THR A 138 -0.30 -38.09 -5.82
CA THR A 138 -0.81 -38.19 -7.20
C THR A 138 -2.24 -38.71 -7.19
N GLU A 139 -3.07 -38.18 -8.09
CA GLU A 139 -4.42 -38.71 -8.32
C GLU A 139 -4.41 -39.53 -9.62
N GLN A 140 -4.79 -40.80 -9.52
CA GLN A 140 -4.93 -41.67 -10.69
C GLN A 140 -6.27 -42.42 -10.62
N ASN A 141 -7.10 -42.26 -11.65
CA ASN A 141 -8.44 -42.87 -11.73
C ASN A 141 -9.35 -42.56 -10.52
N GLY A 142 -9.27 -41.35 -9.97
CA GLY A 142 -10.06 -40.91 -8.81
C GLY A 142 -9.60 -41.48 -7.46
N VAL A 143 -8.45 -42.16 -7.42
CA VAL A 143 -7.81 -42.61 -6.18
C VAL A 143 -6.56 -41.75 -5.97
N VAL A 144 -6.55 -40.98 -4.89
CA VAL A 144 -5.36 -40.24 -4.43
C VAL A 144 -4.41 -41.23 -3.79
N LYS A 145 -3.12 -41.15 -4.11
CA LYS A 145 -2.06 -41.99 -3.52
C LYS A 145 -0.83 -41.16 -3.22
N THR A 146 -0.19 -41.44 -2.10
CA THR A 146 1.13 -40.90 -1.80
C THR A 146 2.21 -41.90 -2.20
N LYS A 147 3.33 -41.38 -2.70
CA LYS A 147 4.48 -42.16 -3.11
C LYS A 147 5.75 -41.51 -2.57
N TRP A 148 6.47 -42.26 -1.75
CA TRP A 148 7.85 -41.97 -1.39
C TRP A 148 8.76 -42.63 -2.42
N GLU A 149 9.70 -41.85 -2.96
CA GLU A 149 10.76 -42.34 -3.85
C GLU A 149 12.11 -41.95 -3.27
N CYS A 150 13.00 -42.91 -3.10
CA CYS A 150 14.34 -42.68 -2.57
C CYS A 150 15.37 -43.37 -3.48
N PRO A 151 16.42 -42.65 -3.92
CA PRO A 151 17.36 -43.16 -4.91
C PRO A 151 18.30 -44.22 -4.32
N VAL A 152 18.58 -44.16 -3.02
CA VAL A 152 19.52 -45.04 -2.34
C VAL A 152 18.95 -45.52 -1.01
N LEU A 153 19.41 -46.67 -0.55
CA LEU A 153 19.09 -47.21 0.77
C LEU A 153 20.31 -47.93 1.36
N GLN A 154 20.35 -48.04 2.69
CA GLN A 154 21.37 -48.77 3.42
C GLN A 154 20.70 -49.65 4.47
N CYS A 155 20.73 -50.96 4.25
CA CYS A 155 20.21 -51.93 5.21
C CYS A 155 21.33 -52.60 6.01
N LYS A 156 21.00 -53.04 7.22
CA LYS A 156 21.87 -53.82 8.08
C LYS A 156 21.10 -54.96 8.72
N CYS A 157 21.59 -56.17 8.51
CA CYS A 157 21.12 -57.38 9.15
C CYS A 157 21.62 -57.43 10.61
N LEU A 158 20.72 -57.65 11.56
CA LEU A 158 21.07 -57.68 12.98
C LEU A 158 21.49 -59.08 13.42
N THR A 159 22.76 -59.28 13.76
CA THR A 159 23.23 -60.54 14.33
C THR A 159 23.03 -60.57 15.85
N PRO A 160 22.55 -61.67 16.48
CA PRO A 160 22.25 -62.98 15.91
C PRO A 160 20.74 -63.20 15.69
N SER A 161 20.06 -62.37 14.89
CA SER A 161 18.66 -62.59 14.53
C SER A 161 18.50 -63.81 13.59
N LEU A 162 17.28 -64.33 13.48
CA LEU A 162 16.98 -65.55 12.72
C LEU A 162 17.39 -65.43 11.25
N MET A 163 17.03 -64.31 10.61
CA MET A 163 17.34 -64.06 9.19
C MET A 163 18.83 -63.79 8.94
N CYS A 164 19.56 -63.40 9.99
CA CYS A 164 20.96 -62.94 9.91
C CYS A 164 21.96 -63.96 10.49
N GLY A 165 21.61 -65.25 10.52
CA GLY A 165 22.54 -66.32 10.92
C GLY A 165 22.58 -66.61 12.42
N GLY A 166 21.53 -66.26 13.17
CA GLY A 166 21.42 -66.51 14.60
C GLY A 166 21.19 -67.96 15.04
N ILE A 167 20.83 -68.85 14.11
CA ILE A 167 20.66 -70.28 14.38
C ILE A 167 21.80 -71.08 13.76
N PRO A 168 22.49 -71.95 14.52
CA PRO A 168 23.44 -72.89 13.94
C PRO A 168 22.69 -74.00 13.16
N GLY A 169 22.82 -74.02 11.83
CA GLY A 169 22.23 -75.04 10.95
C GLY A 169 22.23 -74.64 9.46
N PRO A 170 21.79 -75.52 8.53
CA PRO A 170 21.75 -75.26 7.09
C PRO A 170 20.53 -74.41 6.68
N VAL A 171 20.22 -73.37 7.46
CA VAL A 171 19.14 -72.43 7.16
C VAL A 171 19.70 -71.36 6.23
N ILE A 172 18.93 -70.98 5.21
CA ILE A 172 19.28 -69.88 4.31
C ILE A 172 19.45 -68.61 5.16
N THR A 173 20.59 -67.93 5.05
CA THR A 173 20.83 -66.65 5.70
C THR A 173 20.65 -65.54 4.68
N LEU A 174 19.97 -64.46 5.07
CA LEU A 174 19.76 -63.30 4.22
C LEU A 174 20.76 -62.18 4.51
N GLY A 175 21.71 -62.38 5.42
CA GLY A 175 22.70 -61.38 5.88
C GLY A 175 23.39 -60.63 4.75
N GLU A 176 24.15 -61.33 3.91
CA GLU A 176 24.88 -60.69 2.80
C GLU A 176 23.95 -60.05 1.76
N THR A 177 22.75 -60.62 1.57
CA THR A 177 21.76 -60.06 0.63
C THR A 177 21.20 -58.75 1.16
N ILE A 178 20.82 -58.71 2.44
CA ILE A 178 20.26 -57.51 3.10
C ILE A 178 21.34 -56.42 3.18
N ASP A 179 22.55 -56.76 3.61
CA ASP A 179 23.65 -55.79 3.77
C ASP A 179 24.14 -55.21 2.43
N SER A 180 23.81 -55.86 1.30
CA SER A 180 24.20 -55.41 -0.05
C SER A 180 23.13 -54.62 -0.80
N LEU A 181 21.93 -54.45 -0.24
CA LEU A 181 20.85 -53.67 -0.85
C LEU A 181 21.26 -52.18 -0.98
N LYS A 182 21.01 -51.61 -2.17
CA LYS A 182 21.35 -50.22 -2.50
C LYS A 182 20.16 -49.42 -3.02
N GLY A 183 19.07 -50.07 -3.45
CA GLY A 183 17.87 -49.41 -3.97
C GLY A 183 17.85 -49.35 -5.49
N PRO A 184 16.95 -48.58 -6.12
CA PRO A 184 16.04 -47.59 -5.52
C PRO A 184 14.92 -48.20 -4.66
N PHE A 185 14.37 -47.38 -3.76
CA PHE A 185 13.26 -47.70 -2.88
C PHE A 185 12.02 -46.88 -3.23
N SER A 186 10.84 -47.49 -3.13
CA SER A 186 9.58 -46.74 -3.12
C SER A 186 8.55 -47.33 -2.18
N LEU A 187 7.80 -46.46 -1.51
CA LEU A 187 6.63 -46.80 -0.70
C LEU A 187 5.41 -46.07 -1.24
N THR A 188 4.36 -46.80 -1.60
CA THR A 188 3.11 -46.23 -2.14
C THR A 188 1.94 -46.56 -1.23
N CYS A 189 1.20 -45.54 -0.78
CA CYS A 189 0.03 -45.69 0.08
C CYS A 189 -1.19 -44.97 -0.56
N PRO A 190 -2.25 -45.70 -0.95
CA PRO A 190 -3.49 -45.11 -1.44
C PRO A 190 -4.36 -44.58 -0.30
N HIS A 191 -5.03 -43.45 -0.52
CA HIS A 191 -6.04 -42.92 0.38
C HIS A 191 -7.24 -43.85 0.51
N GLY A 192 -7.84 -43.85 1.70
CA GLY A 192 -8.99 -44.71 2.02
C GLY A 192 -8.65 -46.21 2.08
N SER A 193 -7.37 -46.57 2.04
CA SER A 193 -6.88 -47.93 2.23
C SER A 193 -5.87 -47.99 3.37
N THR A 194 -5.85 -49.11 4.08
CA THR A 194 -4.83 -49.45 5.07
C THR A 194 -3.70 -50.29 4.47
N ASP A 195 -3.70 -50.52 3.16
CA ASP A 195 -2.69 -51.34 2.50
C ASP A 195 -1.68 -50.43 1.79
N CYS A 196 -0.39 -50.72 1.95
CA CYS A 196 0.68 -50.01 1.25
C CYS A 196 1.60 -50.99 0.50
N ASP A 197 2.21 -50.50 -0.58
CA ASP A 197 3.14 -51.27 -1.39
C ASP A 197 4.58 -50.81 -1.11
N PHE A 198 5.40 -51.69 -0.56
CA PHE A 198 6.81 -51.45 -0.26
C PHE A 198 7.69 -52.15 -1.28
N PHE A 199 8.49 -51.39 -2.01
CA PHE A 199 9.26 -51.91 -3.13
C PHE A 199 10.73 -51.51 -3.02
N ILE A 200 11.61 -52.49 -3.19
CA ILE A 200 13.05 -52.33 -3.34
C ILE A 200 13.44 -53.01 -4.65
N ASP A 201 14.05 -52.27 -5.56
CA ASP A 201 14.38 -52.76 -6.91
C ASP A 201 15.31 -53.98 -6.90
N ASP A 202 16.35 -53.95 -6.05
CA ASP A 202 17.29 -55.07 -5.86
C ASP A 202 16.61 -56.38 -5.41
N LEU A 203 15.41 -56.28 -4.80
CA LEU A 203 14.63 -57.42 -4.35
C LEU A 203 13.54 -57.86 -5.34
N SER A 204 13.42 -57.21 -6.50
CA SER A 204 12.41 -57.53 -7.52
C SER A 204 12.46 -58.99 -8.01
N GLY A 205 13.64 -59.63 -7.96
CA GLY A 205 13.80 -61.05 -8.28
C GLY A 205 13.14 -61.99 -7.26
N PHE A 206 13.02 -61.58 -6.00
CA PHE A 206 12.37 -62.34 -4.92
C PHE A 206 10.92 -61.90 -4.69
N PHE A 207 10.65 -60.60 -4.79
CA PHE A 207 9.35 -59.98 -4.60
C PHE A 207 9.01 -59.11 -5.82
N PRO A 208 8.54 -59.72 -6.93
CA PRO A 208 8.32 -59.01 -8.20
C PRO A 208 7.27 -57.90 -8.11
N THR A 209 6.36 -57.97 -7.13
CA THR A 209 5.34 -56.95 -6.86
C THR A 209 5.66 -56.10 -5.62
N GLY A 210 6.85 -56.25 -5.03
CA GLY A 210 7.20 -55.69 -3.73
C GLY A 210 6.62 -56.47 -2.55
N LEU A 211 6.98 -56.04 -1.34
CA LEU A 211 6.42 -56.53 -0.09
C LEU A 211 5.07 -55.86 0.15
N LYS A 212 4.01 -56.67 0.14
CA LYS A 212 2.66 -56.17 0.41
C LYS A 212 2.47 -55.95 1.91
N MET A 213 2.22 -54.69 2.28
CA MET A 213 1.90 -54.28 3.64
C MET A 213 0.38 -54.17 3.77
N VAL A 214 -0.17 -54.78 4.81
CA VAL A 214 -1.61 -54.80 5.09
C VAL A 214 -1.86 -54.32 6.51
N GLU A 215 -3.06 -53.82 6.75
CA GLU A 215 -3.49 -53.34 8.08
C GLU A 215 -2.51 -52.30 8.65
N CYS A 216 -2.04 -51.39 7.80
CA CYS A 216 -1.17 -50.30 8.20
C CYS A 216 -1.89 -49.31 9.11
N ASP A 217 -1.31 -49.11 10.28
CA ASP A 217 -1.65 -48.02 11.19
C ASP A 217 -0.59 -46.93 11.07
N LEU A 218 -0.95 -45.83 10.43
CA LEU A 218 -0.11 -44.66 10.19
C LEU A 218 -0.60 -43.49 11.05
N GLY A 219 0.29 -42.61 11.48
CA GLY A 219 -0.09 -41.39 12.19
C GLY A 219 1.06 -40.44 12.49
N GLU A 220 0.78 -39.14 12.41
CA GLU A 220 1.66 -38.07 12.91
C GLU A 220 0.88 -37.01 13.72
N CYS A 221 1.57 -36.33 14.63
CA CYS A 221 1.05 -35.12 15.26
C CYS A 221 1.54 -33.91 14.48
N VAL A 222 0.61 -33.12 13.95
CA VAL A 222 0.91 -31.98 13.06
C VAL A 222 0.07 -30.76 13.43
N PHE A 223 0.57 -29.54 13.16
CA PHE A 223 -0.24 -28.33 13.30
C PHE A 223 -1.16 -28.14 12.08
N PRO A 224 -2.44 -27.75 12.26
CA PRO A 224 -3.34 -27.51 11.13
C PRO A 224 -2.82 -26.53 10.07
N SER A 225 -2.01 -25.54 10.47
CA SER A 225 -1.39 -24.58 9.55
C SER A 225 -0.36 -25.20 8.60
N GLU A 226 0.31 -26.29 8.99
CA GLU A 226 1.30 -26.99 8.16
C GLU A 226 0.61 -27.76 7.03
N ILE A 227 -0.58 -28.33 7.30
CA ILE A 227 -1.45 -28.98 6.30
C ILE A 227 -1.89 -27.96 5.24
N GLN A 228 -2.37 -26.79 5.66
CA GLN A 228 -2.91 -25.74 4.76
C GLN A 228 -1.84 -25.12 3.84
N SER A 229 -0.61 -24.97 4.35
CA SER A 229 0.50 -24.36 3.62
C SER A 229 0.91 -25.15 2.36
N THR A 230 0.70 -26.47 2.38
CA THR A 230 1.08 -27.40 1.31
C THR A 230 0.00 -27.52 0.24
N ILE A 231 -1.28 -27.33 0.58
CA ILE A 231 -2.38 -27.28 -0.40
C ILE A 231 -2.25 -26.04 -1.31
N SER A 232 -1.68 -24.96 -0.79
CA SER A 232 -1.49 -23.70 -1.52
C SER A 232 -0.41 -23.80 -2.62
N THR A 233 0.41 -24.87 -2.66
CA THR A 233 1.47 -25.05 -3.66
C THR A 233 1.12 -26.02 -4.79
N VAL A 234 0.03 -26.80 -4.68
CA VAL A 234 -0.31 -27.85 -5.67
C VAL A 234 -1.16 -27.34 -6.85
N GLU A 235 -1.81 -26.18 -6.78
CA GLU A 235 -2.45 -25.54 -7.94
C GLU A 235 -1.54 -24.53 -8.66
N THR A 236 -0.42 -24.99 -9.23
CA THR A 236 0.34 -24.18 -10.20
C THR A 236 0.59 -24.89 -11.53
N THR A 237 -0.44 -25.56 -12.07
CA THR A 237 -0.61 -25.59 -13.52
C THR A 237 -1.58 -24.49 -13.91
N MET A 238 -1.06 -23.26 -14.06
CA MET A 238 -1.84 -22.09 -14.44
C MET A 238 -2.55 -22.32 -15.78
N ALA A 239 -3.88 -22.34 -15.77
CA ALA A 239 -4.68 -22.37 -16.98
C ALA A 239 -4.34 -21.17 -17.90
N PRO A 240 -4.36 -21.32 -19.24
CA PRO A 240 -3.97 -20.26 -20.19
C PRO A 240 -4.65 -18.89 -19.97
N GLY A 241 -5.84 -18.88 -19.37
CA GLY A 241 -6.56 -17.65 -19.03
C GLY A 241 -5.89 -16.80 -17.95
N VAL A 242 -5.15 -17.41 -17.01
CA VAL A 242 -4.48 -16.67 -15.92
C VAL A 242 -3.26 -15.90 -16.44
N ILE A 243 -2.52 -16.49 -17.39
CA ILE A 243 -1.39 -15.83 -18.06
C ILE A 243 -1.88 -14.60 -18.85
N ALA A 244 -3.01 -14.72 -19.53
CA ALA A 244 -3.64 -13.59 -20.24
C ALA A 244 -4.07 -12.48 -19.26
N CYS A 245 -4.68 -12.83 -18.13
CA CYS A 245 -5.07 -11.86 -17.10
C CYS A 245 -3.86 -11.15 -16.48
N LEU A 246 -2.78 -11.86 -16.14
CA LEU A 246 -1.57 -11.26 -15.59
C LEU A 246 -0.85 -10.35 -16.59
N ALA A 247 -0.82 -10.72 -17.87
CA ALA A 247 -0.27 -9.87 -18.93
C ALA A 247 -1.07 -8.57 -19.10
N ILE A 248 -2.41 -8.65 -19.04
CA ILE A 248 -3.29 -7.46 -19.08
C ILE A 248 -3.08 -6.59 -17.84
N LEU A 249 -2.98 -7.20 -16.65
CA LEU A 249 -2.74 -6.46 -15.40
C LEU A 249 -1.38 -5.75 -15.42
N GLY A 250 -0.34 -6.43 -15.91
CA GLY A 250 0.99 -5.86 -16.08
C GLY A 250 1.00 -4.71 -17.09
N ALA A 251 0.29 -4.83 -18.21
CA ALA A 251 0.15 -3.77 -19.19
C ALA A 251 -0.62 -2.55 -18.63
N LEU A 252 -1.66 -2.77 -17.82
CA LEU A 252 -2.39 -1.70 -17.14
C LEU A 252 -1.55 -0.98 -16.10
N ILE A 253 -0.75 -1.71 -15.31
CA ILE A 253 0.18 -1.12 -14.34
C ILE A 253 1.26 -0.30 -15.06
N LEU A 254 1.84 -0.83 -16.14
CA LEU A 254 2.83 -0.11 -16.95
C LEU A 254 2.22 1.15 -17.58
N PHE A 255 0.99 1.05 -18.10
CA PHE A 255 0.25 2.19 -18.64
C PHE A 255 0.02 3.26 -17.57
N LEU A 256 -0.40 2.88 -16.36
CA LEU A 256 -0.54 3.79 -15.22
C LEU A 256 0.79 4.47 -14.85
N ILE A 257 1.89 3.72 -14.80
CA ILE A 257 3.23 4.28 -14.51
C ILE A 257 3.62 5.29 -15.58
N VAL A 258 3.40 4.99 -16.86
CA VAL A 258 3.71 5.89 -17.98
C VAL A 258 2.83 7.14 -17.94
N VAL A 259 1.52 7.00 -17.70
CA VAL A 259 0.59 8.13 -17.54
C VAL A 259 1.00 9.02 -16.38
N CYS A 260 1.32 8.43 -15.22
CA CYS A 260 1.82 9.17 -14.05
C CYS A 260 3.16 9.86 -14.34
N ALA A 261 4.06 9.23 -15.08
CA ALA A 261 5.34 9.83 -15.49
C ALA A 261 5.14 11.01 -16.46
N ILE A 262 4.24 10.88 -17.43
CA ILE A 262 3.86 11.97 -18.36
C ILE A 262 3.19 13.11 -17.59
N ALA A 263 2.25 12.81 -16.68
CA ALA A 263 1.58 13.80 -15.85
C ALA A 263 2.59 14.57 -14.98
N LYS A 264 3.52 13.87 -14.32
CA LYS A 264 4.60 14.47 -13.52
C LYS A 264 5.54 15.33 -14.38
N ARG A 265 5.86 14.87 -15.60
CA ARG A 265 6.67 15.65 -16.55
C ARG A 265 5.94 16.91 -17.02
N ASN A 266 4.65 16.83 -17.34
CA ASN A 266 3.83 17.99 -17.70
C ASN A 266 3.73 18.98 -16.55
N GLN A 267 3.58 18.51 -15.31
CA GLN A 267 3.57 19.35 -14.12
C GLN A 267 4.92 20.07 -13.90
N LEU A 268 6.04 19.39 -14.17
CA LEU A 268 7.39 19.97 -14.11
C LEU A 268 7.69 20.94 -15.26
N VAL A 269 7.07 20.74 -16.43
CA VAL A 269 7.18 21.68 -17.56
C VAL A 269 6.35 22.93 -17.28
N LEU A 270 5.14 22.79 -16.74
CA LEU A 270 4.28 23.90 -16.30
C LEU A 270 4.91 24.73 -15.18
N SER A 271 5.69 24.12 -14.28
CA SER A 271 6.41 24.85 -13.23
C SER A 271 7.65 25.59 -13.74
N ARG A 272 8.16 25.25 -14.94
CA ARG A 272 9.34 25.87 -15.57
C ARG A 272 9.00 26.89 -16.66
N THR A 273 7.77 26.90 -17.17
CA THR A 273 7.32 28.02 -17.98
C THR A 273 7.28 29.28 -17.11
N PRO A 274 7.99 30.36 -17.46
CA PRO A 274 7.84 31.63 -16.76
C PRO A 274 6.37 32.05 -16.87
N TYR A 275 5.65 32.04 -15.74
CA TYR A 275 4.31 32.60 -15.69
C TYR A 275 4.44 34.12 -15.77
N THR A 276 4.44 34.63 -16.99
CA THR A 276 4.26 36.04 -17.25
C THR A 276 2.78 36.35 -17.11
N LEU A 277 2.37 36.97 -16.01
CA LEU A 277 1.21 37.88 -16.04
C LEU A 277 1.59 39.05 -16.96
N ASN A 278 1.70 38.80 -18.26
CA ASN A 278 1.80 39.84 -19.28
C ASN A 278 0.40 40.42 -19.44
N THR A 279 -0.07 41.09 -18.38
CA THR A 279 -1.22 41.96 -18.49
C THR A 279 -0.68 43.31 -18.94
N GLU A 280 -0.84 43.62 -20.22
CA GLU A 280 -0.65 44.99 -20.70
C GLU A 280 -1.81 45.85 -20.20
N ALA A 281 -1.55 47.13 -19.95
CA ALA A 281 -2.61 48.05 -19.58
C ALA A 281 -3.70 48.07 -20.67
N ALA A 282 -4.96 48.08 -20.27
CA ALA A 282 -6.09 48.15 -21.20
C ALA A 282 -6.67 49.57 -21.25
N SER A 283 -7.13 50.00 -22.42
CA SER A 283 -7.91 51.24 -22.52
C SER A 283 -9.37 50.96 -22.15
N LEU A 284 -9.98 51.84 -21.36
CA LEU A 284 -11.40 51.79 -21.02
C LEU A 284 -12.10 53.02 -21.59
N GLU A 285 -13.11 52.81 -22.42
CA GLU A 285 -13.92 53.87 -23.00
C GLU A 285 -15.38 53.70 -22.56
N PHE A 286 -16.05 54.79 -22.26
CA PHE A 286 -17.46 54.79 -21.90
C PHE A 286 -18.21 55.84 -22.72
N ARG A 287 -19.36 55.45 -23.27
CA ARG A 287 -20.16 56.27 -24.18
C ARG A 287 -21.59 56.38 -23.69
N ASN A 288 -22.06 57.60 -23.51
CA ASN A 288 -23.43 57.95 -23.14
C ASN A 288 -23.93 57.16 -21.91
N VAL A 289 -23.07 56.99 -20.90
CA VAL A 289 -23.38 56.23 -19.69
C VAL A 289 -24.40 56.99 -18.84
N GLY A 290 -25.53 56.33 -18.58
CA GLY A 290 -26.61 56.85 -17.75
C GLY A 290 -26.96 55.90 -16.61
N TYR A 291 -27.50 56.44 -15.52
CA TYR A 291 -27.97 55.67 -14.38
C TYR A 291 -29.18 56.32 -13.75
N THR A 292 -30.27 55.55 -13.63
CA THR A 292 -31.55 55.99 -13.06
C THR A 292 -31.98 55.06 -11.94
N LEU A 293 -32.29 55.60 -10.77
CA LEU A 293 -32.78 54.82 -9.63
C LEU A 293 -34.20 54.29 -9.88
N ASN A 294 -34.46 53.04 -9.50
CA ASN A 294 -35.79 52.42 -9.71
C ASN A 294 -36.89 53.02 -8.82
N LYS A 295 -36.57 53.42 -7.58
CA LYS A 295 -37.57 53.86 -6.60
C LYS A 295 -38.15 55.23 -6.94
N ASP A 296 -37.29 56.19 -7.31
CA ASP A 296 -37.69 57.60 -7.44
C ASP A 296 -37.59 58.11 -8.90
N GLY A 297 -37.14 57.27 -9.84
CA GLY A 297 -36.87 57.70 -11.22
C GLY A 297 -35.75 58.74 -11.34
N LEU A 298 -35.04 59.04 -10.25
CA LEU A 298 -33.99 60.05 -10.20
C LEU A 298 -32.81 59.59 -11.06
N GLN A 299 -32.48 60.40 -12.07
CA GLN A 299 -31.34 60.18 -12.94
C GLN A 299 -30.07 60.76 -12.32
N ILE A 300 -29.18 59.88 -11.86
CA ILE A 300 -27.91 60.22 -11.23
C ILE A 300 -26.84 60.54 -12.28
N LEU A 301 -26.72 59.70 -13.32
CA LEU A 301 -25.78 59.93 -14.43
C LEU A 301 -26.55 60.24 -15.71
N LYS A 302 -26.12 61.31 -16.40
CA LYS A 302 -26.82 61.90 -17.56
C LYS A 302 -25.92 61.86 -18.81
N GLY A 303 -25.79 60.68 -19.42
CA GLY A 303 -25.14 60.52 -20.72
C GLY A 303 -23.65 60.82 -20.71
N ILE A 304 -22.93 60.36 -19.68
CA ILE A 304 -21.51 60.66 -19.48
C ILE A 304 -20.65 59.85 -20.47
N SER A 305 -19.69 60.52 -21.11
CA SER A 305 -18.76 59.89 -22.06
C SER A 305 -17.31 60.27 -21.75
N GLY A 306 -16.37 59.37 -22.03
CA GLY A 306 -14.95 59.58 -21.78
C GLY A 306 -14.12 58.34 -22.06
N SER A 307 -12.80 58.48 -21.94
CA SER A 307 -11.85 57.40 -22.21
C SER A 307 -10.62 57.50 -21.32
N ALA A 308 -10.17 56.37 -20.79
CA ALA A 308 -8.88 56.18 -20.16
C ALA A 308 -7.99 55.35 -21.10
N PRO A 309 -6.99 55.95 -21.77
CA PRO A 309 -6.03 55.21 -22.59
C PRO A 309 -5.17 54.25 -21.76
N ALA A 310 -4.61 53.23 -22.41
CA ALA A 310 -3.74 52.26 -21.77
C ALA A 310 -2.54 52.93 -21.08
N GLY A 311 -2.33 52.64 -19.79
CA GLY A 311 -1.18 53.13 -19.02
C GLY A 311 -1.28 54.60 -18.59
N VAL A 312 -2.48 55.17 -18.65
CA VAL A 312 -2.74 56.55 -18.21
C VAL A 312 -3.50 56.55 -16.88
N VAL A 313 -3.31 57.62 -16.10
CA VAL A 313 -4.11 57.92 -14.92
C VAL A 313 -5.27 58.84 -15.31
N LEU A 314 -6.51 58.40 -15.13
CA LEU A 314 -7.72 59.21 -15.28
C LEU A 314 -8.25 59.59 -13.89
N ALA A 315 -8.24 60.88 -13.58
CA ALA A 315 -8.86 61.42 -12.37
C ALA A 315 -10.27 61.95 -12.66
N VAL A 316 -11.27 61.39 -12.00
CA VAL A 316 -12.67 61.85 -12.02
C VAL A 316 -12.91 62.80 -10.86
N MET A 317 -13.07 64.08 -11.15
CA MET A 317 -13.23 65.14 -10.16
C MET A 317 -14.63 65.75 -10.20
N GLY A 318 -15.12 66.18 -9.04
CA GLY A 318 -16.42 66.81 -8.90
C GLY A 318 -16.86 66.93 -7.44
N PRO A 319 -17.86 67.78 -7.14
CA PRO A 319 -18.33 67.97 -5.78
C PRO A 319 -18.94 66.68 -5.19
N SER A 320 -19.09 66.64 -3.88
CA SER A 320 -19.85 65.58 -3.20
C SER A 320 -21.27 65.48 -3.77
N GLY A 321 -21.75 64.26 -3.99
CA GLY A 321 -23.08 64.01 -4.58
C GLY A 321 -23.15 64.10 -6.11
N ALA A 322 -22.07 64.43 -6.82
CA ALA A 322 -22.05 64.52 -8.29
C ALA A 322 -22.18 63.18 -9.03
N GLY A 323 -22.22 62.04 -8.31
CA GLY A 323 -22.30 60.70 -8.91
C GLY A 323 -20.94 60.07 -9.27
N LYS A 324 -19.82 60.56 -8.72
CA LYS A 324 -18.47 60.03 -8.97
C LYS A 324 -18.35 58.53 -8.66
N SER A 325 -18.67 58.15 -7.41
CA SER A 325 -18.70 56.74 -6.96
C SER A 325 -19.63 55.89 -7.81
N THR A 326 -20.81 56.43 -8.15
CA THR A 326 -21.76 55.76 -9.05
C THR A 326 -21.16 55.48 -10.43
N LEU A 327 -20.43 56.44 -11.01
CA LEU A 327 -19.76 56.27 -12.29
C LEU A 327 -18.69 55.18 -12.19
N VAL A 328 -17.76 55.26 -11.24
CA VAL A 328 -16.67 54.28 -11.15
C VAL A 328 -17.15 52.87 -10.79
N ASP A 329 -18.21 52.73 -10.00
CA ASP A 329 -18.83 51.43 -9.75
C ASP A 329 -19.40 50.81 -11.03
N ILE A 330 -20.04 51.61 -11.89
CA ILE A 330 -20.56 51.15 -13.19
C ILE A 330 -19.40 50.80 -14.12
N LEU A 331 -18.34 51.62 -14.17
CA LEU A 331 -17.14 51.33 -14.96
C LEU A 331 -16.39 50.09 -14.48
N ALA A 332 -16.54 49.71 -13.22
CA ALA A 332 -16.00 48.47 -12.65
C ALA A 332 -16.90 47.25 -12.86
N GLY A 333 -18.07 47.43 -13.49
CA GLY A 333 -19.05 46.35 -13.70
C GLY A 333 -19.70 45.89 -12.40
N LYS A 334 -19.74 46.72 -11.34
CA LYS A 334 -20.51 46.40 -10.14
C LYS A 334 -22.01 46.48 -10.44
N ARG A 335 -22.76 45.54 -9.88
CA ARG A 335 -24.23 45.52 -10.03
C ARG A 335 -24.83 46.74 -9.32
N LYS A 336 -25.81 47.35 -9.98
CA LYS A 336 -26.61 48.45 -9.45
C LYS A 336 -28.09 48.05 -9.48
N ASP A 337 -28.85 48.54 -8.50
CA ASP A 337 -30.28 48.26 -8.44
C ASP A 337 -31.06 49.01 -9.52
N GLY A 338 -30.59 50.20 -9.93
CA GLY A 338 -31.21 51.03 -10.96
C GLY A 338 -30.96 50.59 -12.40
N LYS A 339 -31.54 51.33 -13.35
CA LYS A 339 -31.32 51.12 -14.79
C LYS A 339 -30.04 51.80 -15.26
N VAL A 340 -29.07 51.00 -15.69
CA VAL A 340 -27.84 51.46 -16.37
C VAL A 340 -28.08 51.54 -17.88
N SER A 341 -27.62 52.60 -18.53
CA SER A 341 -27.65 52.78 -20.00
C SER A 341 -26.29 53.22 -20.52
N GLY A 342 -26.10 53.17 -21.85
CA GLY A 342 -24.83 53.50 -22.51
C GLY A 342 -24.00 52.27 -22.85
N GLN A 343 -22.74 52.50 -23.20
CA GLN A 343 -21.81 51.45 -23.61
C GLN A 343 -20.46 51.60 -22.89
N ILE A 344 -19.87 50.48 -22.49
CA ILE A 344 -18.50 50.41 -21.98
C ILE A 344 -17.70 49.52 -22.94
N LEU A 345 -16.54 50.02 -23.34
CA LEU A 345 -15.64 49.38 -24.27
C LEU A 345 -14.28 49.16 -23.61
N LEU A 346 -13.75 47.95 -23.74
CA LEU A 346 -12.37 47.60 -23.39
C LEU A 346 -11.59 47.40 -24.68
N ASN A 347 -10.46 48.11 -24.83
CA ASN A 347 -9.63 48.08 -26.04
C ASN A 347 -10.45 48.27 -27.34
N GLY A 348 -11.41 49.21 -27.32
CA GLY A 348 -12.28 49.53 -28.44
C GLY A 348 -13.39 48.51 -28.73
N LYS A 349 -13.54 47.45 -27.92
CA LYS A 349 -14.60 46.44 -28.05
C LYS A 349 -15.62 46.58 -26.93
N GLN A 350 -16.90 46.59 -27.29
CA GLN A 350 -17.96 46.53 -26.30
C GLN A 350 -17.91 45.19 -25.55
N VAL A 351 -18.01 45.24 -24.22
CA VAL A 351 -17.89 44.06 -23.36
C VAL A 351 -19.08 43.93 -22.41
N HIS A 352 -19.35 42.72 -21.94
CA HIS A 352 -20.32 42.48 -20.89
C HIS A 352 -19.74 42.83 -19.51
N GLU A 353 -20.60 43.12 -18.54
CA GLU A 353 -20.21 43.44 -17.16
C GLU A 353 -19.32 42.36 -16.52
N SER A 354 -19.50 41.09 -16.87
CA SER A 354 -18.67 39.99 -16.39
C SER A 354 -17.21 40.10 -16.83
N ASP A 355 -16.97 40.58 -18.05
CA ASP A 355 -15.63 40.73 -18.61
C ASP A 355 -14.96 41.98 -18.06
N ILE A 356 -15.74 43.03 -17.80
CA ILE A 356 -15.28 44.22 -17.05
C ILE A 356 -14.80 43.81 -15.66
N ARG A 357 -15.61 43.06 -14.90
CA ARG A 357 -15.24 42.58 -13.55
C ARG A 357 -13.97 41.73 -13.52
N ARG A 358 -13.66 41.02 -14.61
CA ARG A 358 -12.42 40.23 -14.72
C ARG A 358 -11.20 41.10 -15.06
N ALA A 359 -11.40 42.21 -15.75
CA ALA A 359 -10.35 43.13 -16.19
C ALA A 359 -10.08 44.27 -15.18
N VAL A 360 -10.98 44.50 -14.22
CA VAL A 360 -10.89 45.61 -13.29
C VAL A 360 -10.57 45.12 -11.88
N GLY A 361 -9.49 45.64 -11.29
CA GLY A 361 -9.32 45.66 -9.84
C GLY A 361 -10.00 46.89 -9.27
N PHE A 362 -10.75 46.75 -8.17
CA PHE A 362 -11.52 47.86 -7.59
C PHE A 362 -11.20 48.07 -6.12
N VAL A 363 -10.81 49.29 -5.76
CA VAL A 363 -10.55 49.69 -4.37
C VAL A 363 -11.69 50.60 -3.90
N ASP A 364 -12.49 50.11 -2.96
CA ASP A 364 -13.59 50.86 -2.34
C ASP A 364 -13.09 52.06 -1.52
N GLN A 365 -14.00 52.99 -1.20
CA GLN A 365 -13.69 54.16 -0.37
C GLN A 365 -13.30 53.76 1.06
N GLU A 366 -13.97 52.76 1.63
CA GLU A 366 -13.69 52.23 2.98
C GLU A 366 -12.75 51.03 2.93
N ASP A 367 -11.68 51.07 3.73
CA ASP A 367 -10.70 49.99 3.83
C ASP A 367 -11.23 48.84 4.72
N THR A 368 -11.77 47.79 4.11
CA THR A 368 -12.22 46.58 4.83
C THR A 368 -11.09 45.55 4.91
N LEU A 369 -10.28 45.63 5.98
CA LEU A 369 -9.09 44.79 6.15
C LEU A 369 -9.17 43.94 7.44
N PRO A 370 -8.61 42.72 7.45
CA PRO A 370 -8.59 41.84 8.63
C PRO A 370 -7.66 42.41 9.71
N PRO A 371 -8.18 42.84 10.88
CA PRO A 371 -7.38 43.60 11.84
C PRO A 371 -6.36 42.77 12.61
N THR A 372 -6.56 41.45 12.69
CA THR A 372 -5.69 40.52 13.43
C THR A 372 -4.49 40.06 12.61
N GLN A 373 -4.54 40.19 11.28
CA GLN A 373 -3.47 39.77 10.38
C GLN A 373 -2.37 40.82 10.28
N THR A 374 -1.15 40.38 9.98
CA THR A 374 -0.08 41.27 9.51
C THR A 374 -0.34 41.75 8.08
N VAL A 375 0.31 42.83 7.67
CA VAL A 375 0.25 43.30 6.28
C VAL A 375 0.67 42.20 5.30
N TYR A 376 1.76 41.49 5.61
CA TYR A 376 2.23 40.38 4.79
C TYR A 376 1.22 39.24 4.71
N GLU A 377 0.64 38.83 5.84
CA GLU A 377 -0.39 37.78 5.89
C GLU A 377 -1.62 38.13 5.06
N ALA A 378 -2.11 39.36 5.15
CA ALA A 378 -3.30 39.79 4.40
C ALA A 378 -3.05 39.77 2.87
N VAL A 379 -1.89 40.28 2.44
CA VAL A 379 -1.52 40.26 1.01
C VAL A 379 -1.28 38.85 0.52
N LEU A 380 -0.59 38.01 1.32
CA LEU A 380 -0.38 36.59 1.02
C LEU A 380 -1.70 35.83 0.91
N PHE A 381 -2.64 36.09 1.83
CA PHE A 381 -3.96 35.46 1.81
C PHE A 381 -4.73 35.81 0.52
N SER A 382 -4.73 37.08 0.13
CA SER A 382 -5.31 37.50 -1.16
C SER A 382 -4.61 36.83 -2.36
N ALA A 383 -3.28 36.71 -2.30
CA ALA A 383 -2.47 36.06 -3.33
C ALA A 383 -2.85 34.59 -3.51
N MET A 384 -2.96 33.82 -2.42
CA MET A 384 -3.32 32.40 -2.47
C MET A 384 -4.70 32.15 -3.05
N LEU A 385 -5.64 33.08 -2.87
CA LEU A 385 -7.02 32.95 -3.34
C LEU A 385 -7.23 33.41 -4.78
N ARG A 386 -6.41 34.37 -5.25
CA ARG A 386 -6.66 35.05 -6.53
C ARG A 386 -5.59 34.76 -7.59
N LEU A 387 -4.44 34.23 -7.22
CA LEU A 387 -3.43 33.77 -8.18
C LEU A 387 -3.75 32.35 -8.66
N PRO A 388 -3.30 31.96 -9.87
CA PRO A 388 -3.59 30.63 -10.41
C PRO A 388 -3.06 29.51 -9.52
N GLU A 389 -3.85 28.45 -9.36
CA GLU A 389 -3.50 27.26 -8.55
C GLU A 389 -2.20 26.58 -9.02
N ALA A 390 -1.90 26.63 -10.34
CA ALA A 390 -0.68 26.07 -10.90
C ALA A 390 0.60 26.86 -10.53
N MET A 391 0.46 28.06 -9.94
CA MET A 391 1.60 28.90 -9.57
C MET A 391 2.35 28.28 -8.38
N PRO A 392 3.67 28.01 -8.50
CA PRO A 392 4.44 27.48 -7.38
C PRO A 392 4.44 28.43 -6.19
N ILE A 393 4.39 27.88 -4.98
CA ILE A 393 4.34 28.63 -3.72
C ILE A 393 5.43 29.71 -3.61
N TYR A 394 6.66 29.41 -4.03
CA TYR A 394 7.76 30.38 -3.98
C TYR A 394 7.52 31.60 -4.88
N ARG A 395 6.84 31.43 -6.03
CA ARG A 395 6.44 32.54 -6.92
C ARG A 395 5.30 33.37 -6.34
N VAL A 396 4.41 32.75 -5.57
CA VAL A 396 3.37 33.49 -4.82
C VAL A 396 4.03 34.42 -3.81
N HIS A 397 5.01 33.92 -3.04
CA HIS A 397 5.76 34.72 -2.08
C HIS A 397 6.58 35.84 -2.75
N GLU A 398 7.23 35.57 -3.90
CA GLU A 398 7.90 36.62 -4.70
C GLU A 398 6.93 37.72 -5.13
N ARG A 399 5.74 37.34 -5.63
CA ARG A 399 4.71 38.30 -6.06
C ARG A 399 4.22 39.17 -4.90
N VAL A 400 4.03 38.58 -3.73
CA VAL A 400 3.66 39.31 -2.51
C VAL A 400 4.73 40.31 -2.12
N ALA A 401 6.01 39.90 -2.15
CA ALA A 401 7.14 40.77 -1.83
C ALA A 401 7.22 41.96 -2.81
N GLU A 402 7.10 41.70 -4.11
CA GLU A 402 7.09 42.72 -5.17
C GLU A 402 6.00 43.78 -4.94
N VAL A 403 4.78 43.36 -4.61
CA VAL A 403 3.65 44.29 -4.38
C VAL A 403 3.85 45.11 -3.10
N ILE A 404 4.35 44.49 -2.02
CA ILE A 404 4.66 45.17 -0.76
C ILE A 404 5.75 46.24 -0.98
N GLU A 405 6.78 45.90 -1.75
CA GLU A 405 7.85 46.83 -2.10
C GLU A 405 7.34 47.98 -2.98
N MET A 406 6.59 47.66 -4.03
CA MET A 406 6.01 48.64 -4.96
C MET A 406 5.19 49.72 -4.25
N LEU A 407 4.44 49.35 -3.20
CA LEU A 407 3.61 50.28 -2.44
C LEU A 407 4.33 50.89 -1.23
N GLY A 408 5.61 50.58 -1.02
CA GLY A 408 6.41 51.10 0.08
C GLY A 408 5.86 50.68 1.45
N LEU A 409 5.49 49.40 1.56
CA LEU A 409 4.95 48.77 2.79
C LEU A 409 5.97 47.85 3.49
N THR A 410 7.19 47.74 2.96
CA THR A 410 8.23 46.83 3.47
C THR A 410 8.50 47.00 4.97
N HIS A 411 8.54 48.26 5.46
CA HIS A 411 8.83 48.59 6.86
C HIS A 411 7.71 48.20 7.83
N CYS A 412 6.48 48.01 7.35
CA CYS A 412 5.32 47.63 8.16
C CYS A 412 4.75 46.26 7.77
N SER A 413 5.41 45.51 6.88
CA SER A 413 5.02 44.17 6.42
C SER A 413 4.64 43.19 7.54
N ASN A 414 5.43 43.15 8.63
CA ASN A 414 5.21 42.27 9.77
C ASN A 414 4.38 42.91 10.90
N ARG A 415 3.81 44.09 10.70
CA ARG A 415 2.92 44.74 11.67
C ARG A 415 1.48 44.35 11.44
N ARG A 416 0.72 44.19 12.52
CA ARG A 416 -0.73 43.96 12.45
C ARG A 416 -1.45 45.17 11.87
N ILE A 417 -2.46 44.91 11.04
CA ILE A 417 -3.28 45.96 10.41
C ILE A 417 -4.04 46.76 11.48
N GLY A 418 -4.62 46.06 12.46
CA GLY A 418 -5.36 46.66 13.57
C GLY A 418 -6.70 47.30 13.15
N ASN A 419 -7.48 47.70 14.15
CA ASN A 419 -8.78 48.35 14.01
C ASN A 419 -8.88 49.53 15.00
N VAL A 420 -10.08 49.98 15.29
CA VAL A 420 -10.33 51.07 16.25
C VAL A 420 -9.97 50.67 17.69
N THR A 421 -10.10 49.40 18.05
CA THR A 421 -9.86 48.89 19.41
C THR A 421 -8.43 48.37 19.64
N SER A 422 -7.75 47.97 18.57
CA SER A 422 -6.38 47.48 18.57
C SER A 422 -5.53 48.30 17.60
N ARG A 423 -4.63 49.11 18.15
CA ARG A 423 -3.74 49.98 17.36
C ARG A 423 -2.87 49.13 16.44
N GLY A 424 -2.92 49.45 15.14
CA GLY A 424 -2.09 48.83 14.11
C GLY A 424 -1.36 49.87 13.25
N ILE A 425 -1.35 49.65 11.94
CA ILE A 425 -0.75 50.56 10.96
C ILE A 425 -1.58 51.84 10.77
N SER A 426 -0.95 52.89 10.22
CA SER A 426 -1.59 54.19 9.95
C SER A 426 -2.65 54.10 8.85
N GLY A 427 -3.54 55.10 8.76
CA GLY A 427 -4.58 55.15 7.71
C GLY A 427 -4.00 55.12 6.29
N GLY A 428 -2.92 55.87 6.03
CA GLY A 428 -2.25 55.85 4.73
C GLY A 428 -1.57 54.53 4.39
N GLU A 429 -1.13 53.77 5.40
CA GLU A 429 -0.66 52.40 5.20
C GLU A 429 -1.83 51.44 4.94
N LYS A 430 -2.94 51.53 5.68
CA LYS A 430 -4.16 50.75 5.41
C LYS A 430 -4.63 50.95 3.98
N ARG A 431 -4.64 52.20 3.50
CA ARG A 431 -5.04 52.51 2.13
C ARG A 431 -4.17 51.80 1.10
N ARG A 432 -2.85 51.83 1.31
CA ARG A 432 -1.89 51.14 0.44
C ARG A 432 -2.04 49.62 0.54
N VAL A 433 -2.38 49.07 1.70
CA VAL A 433 -2.70 47.63 1.82
C VAL A 433 -3.95 47.27 1.00
N SER A 434 -5.02 48.06 1.04
CA SER A 434 -6.21 47.83 0.20
C SER A 434 -5.86 47.82 -1.29
N ILE A 435 -4.99 48.75 -1.72
CA ILE A 435 -4.47 48.78 -3.09
C ILE A 435 -3.62 47.52 -3.39
N ALA A 436 -2.80 47.05 -2.43
CA ALA A 436 -1.99 45.84 -2.57
C ALA A 436 -2.85 44.60 -2.82
N LEU A 437 -3.97 44.47 -2.10
CA LEU A 437 -4.88 43.33 -2.23
C LEU A 437 -5.46 43.21 -3.65
N GLU A 438 -5.74 44.33 -4.31
CA GLU A 438 -6.21 44.35 -5.70
C GLU A 438 -5.08 44.18 -6.71
N LEU A 439 -3.93 44.81 -6.46
CA LEU A 439 -2.77 44.73 -7.35
C LEU A 439 -2.12 43.35 -7.41
N ILE A 440 -2.38 42.46 -6.46
CA ILE A 440 -1.79 41.12 -6.45
C ILE A 440 -2.01 40.38 -7.77
N THR A 441 -3.16 40.60 -8.40
CA THR A 441 -3.59 39.97 -9.67
C THR A 441 -3.09 40.64 -10.94
N ARG A 442 -2.33 41.76 -10.86
CA ARG A 442 -1.95 42.61 -12.01
C ARG A 442 -3.15 42.93 -12.91
N PRO A 443 -4.20 43.61 -12.40
CA PRO A 443 -5.35 43.95 -13.21
C PRO A 443 -4.93 44.94 -14.32
N PRO A 444 -5.44 44.80 -15.56
CA PRO A 444 -5.12 45.72 -16.65
C PRO A 444 -5.69 47.12 -16.41
N ILE A 445 -6.76 47.21 -15.61
CA ILE A 445 -7.37 48.47 -15.16
C ILE A 445 -7.54 48.41 -13.64
N LEU A 446 -7.08 49.43 -12.94
CA LEU A 446 -7.29 49.63 -11.51
C LEU A 446 -8.19 50.83 -11.30
N ILE A 447 -9.33 50.63 -10.65
CA ILE A 447 -10.29 51.68 -10.31
C ILE A 447 -10.25 51.91 -8.79
N LEU A 448 -10.12 53.17 -8.36
CA LEU A 448 -10.10 53.54 -6.94
C LEU A 448 -11.14 54.61 -6.63
N ASP A 449 -12.01 54.35 -5.67
CA ASP A 449 -12.95 55.36 -5.18
C ASP A 449 -12.34 56.14 -4.01
N GLU A 450 -12.10 57.43 -4.24
CA GLU A 450 -11.55 58.43 -3.33
C GLU A 450 -10.30 57.98 -2.55
N PRO A 451 -9.19 57.59 -3.23
CA PRO A 451 -8.04 57.00 -2.58
C PRO A 451 -7.22 57.91 -1.67
N THR A 452 -7.52 59.22 -1.68
CA THR A 452 -6.87 60.22 -0.83
C THR A 452 -7.77 60.67 0.33
N SER A 453 -9.00 60.16 0.43
CA SER A 453 -9.94 60.57 1.47
C SER A 453 -9.47 60.13 2.85
N GLY A 454 -9.58 61.03 3.83
CA GLY A 454 -9.15 60.77 5.21
C GLY A 454 -7.63 60.68 5.44
N LEU A 455 -6.81 60.94 4.41
CA LEU A 455 -5.34 60.94 4.53
C LEU A 455 -4.79 62.35 4.78
N ASP A 456 -3.68 62.43 5.53
CA ASP A 456 -2.87 63.66 5.55
C ASP A 456 -2.22 63.90 4.18
N SER A 457 -1.78 65.13 3.94
CA SER A 457 -1.26 65.53 2.62
C SER A 457 -0.04 64.74 2.17
N TYR A 458 0.85 64.36 3.09
CA TYR A 458 2.03 63.57 2.73
C TYR A 458 1.62 62.16 2.31
N SER A 459 0.76 61.50 3.10
CA SER A 459 0.24 60.17 2.77
C SER A 459 -0.56 60.16 1.46
N ALA A 460 -1.38 61.18 1.22
CA ALA A 460 -2.15 61.31 -0.03
C ALA A 460 -1.25 61.47 -1.25
N HIS A 461 -0.22 62.33 -1.17
CA HIS A 461 0.76 62.52 -2.23
C HIS A 461 1.53 61.22 -2.51
N MET A 462 1.95 60.49 -1.47
CA MET A 462 2.61 59.19 -1.63
C MET A 462 1.73 58.16 -2.35
N VAL A 463 0.44 58.05 -2.00
CA VAL A 463 -0.50 57.14 -2.68
C VAL A 463 -0.60 57.49 -4.17
N VAL A 464 -0.87 58.76 -4.49
CA VAL A 464 -1.00 59.22 -5.87
C VAL A 464 0.29 59.00 -6.66
N GLN A 465 1.45 59.28 -6.07
CA GLN A 465 2.75 59.07 -6.71
C GLN A 465 2.97 57.59 -7.07
N GLN A 466 2.58 56.65 -6.21
CA GLN A 466 2.69 55.21 -6.51
C GLN A 466 1.72 54.78 -7.63
N LEU A 467 0.50 55.32 -7.63
CA LEU A 467 -0.47 55.07 -8.72
C LEU A 467 0.03 55.62 -10.07
N CYS A 468 0.66 56.80 -10.07
CA CYS A 468 1.29 57.35 -11.26
C CYS A 468 2.47 56.50 -11.75
N LYS A 469 3.31 55.99 -10.84
CA LYS A 469 4.40 55.06 -11.19
C LYS A 469 3.88 53.75 -11.79
N LEU A 470 2.81 53.21 -11.23
CA LEU A 470 2.13 52.01 -11.73
C LEU A 470 1.53 52.23 -13.14
N ALA A 471 0.92 53.38 -13.39
CA ALA A 471 0.44 53.70 -14.74
C ALA A 471 1.61 53.87 -15.72
N ALA A 472 2.68 54.56 -15.29
CA ALA A 472 3.88 54.79 -16.09
C ALA A 472 4.63 53.51 -16.48
N SER A 473 4.52 52.42 -15.71
CA SER A 473 5.05 51.10 -16.11
C SER A 473 4.26 50.45 -17.25
N LYS A 474 3.17 51.05 -17.71
CA LYS A 474 2.27 50.58 -18.79
C LYS A 474 1.67 49.18 -18.56
N THR A 475 1.67 48.72 -17.32
CA THR A 475 1.08 47.44 -16.91
C THR A 475 -0.39 47.58 -16.51
N THR A 476 -0.79 48.76 -16.05
CA THR A 476 -2.14 49.01 -15.53
C THR A 476 -2.60 50.43 -15.89
N THR A 477 -3.83 50.56 -16.35
CA THR A 477 -4.50 51.86 -16.46
C THR A 477 -5.16 52.20 -15.13
N VAL A 478 -5.00 53.42 -14.62
CA VAL A 478 -5.55 53.80 -13.32
C VAL A 478 -6.71 54.77 -13.53
N ILE A 479 -7.86 54.49 -12.92
CA ILE A 479 -9.00 55.41 -12.86
C ILE A 479 -9.26 55.68 -11.38
N MET A 480 -9.31 56.94 -10.97
CA MET A 480 -9.62 57.27 -9.58
C MET A 480 -10.58 58.43 -9.47
N THR A 481 -11.45 58.41 -8.46
CA THR A 481 -12.24 59.59 -8.09
C THR A 481 -11.45 60.42 -7.07
N ILE A 482 -11.46 61.74 -7.20
CA ILE A 482 -10.82 62.63 -6.23
C ILE A 482 -11.77 63.78 -5.88
N HIS A 483 -11.90 64.07 -4.58
CA HIS A 483 -12.62 65.23 -4.07
C HIS A 483 -11.62 66.31 -3.62
N GLN A 484 -11.56 67.43 -4.35
CA GLN A 484 -10.71 68.61 -4.06
C GLN A 484 -9.22 68.28 -3.83
N PRO A 485 -8.45 67.88 -4.87
CA PRO A 485 -7.01 67.69 -4.72
C PRO A 485 -6.34 69.02 -4.35
N ARG A 486 -5.30 68.94 -3.50
CA ARG A 486 -4.36 70.06 -3.32
C ARG A 486 -3.53 70.25 -4.59
N SER A 487 -2.94 71.43 -4.76
CA SER A 487 -2.18 71.79 -5.96
C SER A 487 -1.02 70.83 -6.24
N ASP A 488 -0.35 70.33 -5.20
CA ASP A 488 0.75 69.35 -5.27
C ASP A 488 0.33 67.93 -5.66
N ILE A 489 -0.97 67.64 -5.63
CA ILE A 489 -1.54 66.37 -6.12
C ILE A 489 -2.09 66.56 -7.55
N PHE A 490 -2.48 67.79 -7.90
CA PHE A 490 -3.04 68.12 -9.20
C PHE A 490 -1.98 68.28 -10.29
N TYR A 491 -0.87 68.95 -9.97
CA TYR A 491 0.29 69.13 -10.85
C TYR A 491 1.32 68.02 -10.61
#